data_AF-A0A7X3VI25-F1
#
_entry.id   AF-A0A7X3VI25-F1
#
_cell.length_a   1.000
_cell.length_b   1.000
_cell.length_c   1.000
_cell.angle_alpha   90.00
_cell.angle_beta   90.00
_cell.angle_gamma   90.00
#
_symmetry.space_group_name_H-M   'P 1'
#
loop_
_entity.id
_entity.type
_entity.pdbx_description
1 polymer ?
#
loop_
_entity_poly.entity_id
_entity_poly.type
_entity_poly.pdbx_seq_one_letter_code
_entity_poly.pdbx_strand_id
1 'polypeptide(L)'
;MVIMGTVIKIGTTLERKLIVKETDCISFLGKDVKPSLASPCMIAHMEVTARDAVLPHLAEGQDTVGTHVDVSHLGATPLGDEVTYKAVVTAVDGRKISFDVEAVDSRETVGRGAHERYVIDIERFARGLKKKFGQL
;
A
#
# COMPACT_ATOMS: atom_id res chain seq x y z
N MET A 1 13.53 -19.66 -14.24
CA MET A 1 14.26 -19.18 -13.06
C MET A 1 13.27 -19.19 -11.91
N VAL A 2 13.31 -20.24 -11.08
CA VAL A 2 12.33 -20.51 -10.03
C VAL A 2 12.70 -19.68 -8.81
N ILE A 3 11.82 -18.76 -8.41
CA ILE A 3 11.96 -18.00 -7.17
C ILE A 3 11.56 -18.97 -6.05
N MET A 4 12.49 -19.39 -5.19
CA MET A 4 12.19 -20.27 -4.04
C MET A 4 11.56 -19.48 -2.89
N GLY A 5 10.36 -18.95 -3.17
CA GLY A 5 9.36 -18.46 -2.23
C GLY A 5 8.00 -18.97 -2.73
N THR A 6 7.02 -19.16 -1.84
CA THR A 6 5.69 -19.68 -2.20
C THR A 6 5.09 -18.92 -3.39
N VAL A 7 4.39 -19.59 -4.30
CA VAL A 7 3.75 -18.94 -5.45
C VAL A 7 2.70 -17.91 -4.96
N ILE A 8 2.88 -16.64 -5.32
CA ILE A 8 1.83 -15.61 -5.14
C ILE A 8 0.68 -15.96 -6.09
N LYS A 9 -0.52 -16.12 -5.53
CA LYS A 9 -1.70 -16.48 -6.31
C LYS A 9 -2.57 -15.25 -6.54
N ILE A 10 -3.22 -15.21 -7.70
CA ILE A 10 -4.36 -14.28 -7.90
C ILE A 10 -5.39 -14.57 -6.81
N GLY A 11 -5.93 -13.51 -6.21
CA GLY A 11 -6.82 -13.58 -5.05
C GLY A 11 -6.12 -13.61 -3.69
N THR A 12 -4.77 -13.68 -3.63
CA THR A 12 -4.05 -13.41 -2.38
C THR A 12 -4.48 -12.03 -1.85
N THR A 13 -4.88 -11.98 -0.59
CA THR A 13 -5.49 -10.78 0.00
C THR A 13 -5.01 -10.56 1.43
N LEU A 14 -5.00 -9.29 1.84
CA LEU A 14 -4.84 -8.90 3.24
C LEU A 14 -5.82 -7.77 3.56
N GLU A 15 -6.29 -7.76 4.81
CA GLU A 15 -7.04 -6.65 5.39
C GLU A 15 -6.28 -6.10 6.61
N ARG A 16 -6.17 -4.77 6.71
CA ARG A 16 -5.57 -4.06 7.84
C ARG A 16 -6.57 -3.04 8.38
N LYS A 17 -6.85 -3.09 9.67
CA LYS A 17 -7.72 -2.14 10.36
C LYS A 17 -6.87 -1.14 11.12
N LEU A 18 -7.11 0.14 10.89
CA LEU A 18 -6.35 1.22 11.51
C LEU A 18 -7.29 2.33 11.95
N ILE A 19 -7.04 2.86 13.14
CA ILE A 19 -7.67 4.10 13.61
C ILE A 19 -6.94 5.28 12.97
N VAL A 20 -7.69 6.22 12.37
CA VAL A 20 -7.13 7.46 11.84
C VAL A 20 -6.51 8.26 12.98
N LYS A 21 -5.20 8.53 12.90
CA LYS A 21 -4.43 9.32 13.87
C LYS A 21 -4.20 10.74 13.35
N GLU A 22 -3.75 11.63 14.23
CA GLU A 22 -3.43 13.02 13.85
C GLU A 22 -2.38 13.08 12.71
N THR A 23 -1.42 12.15 12.71
CA THR A 23 -0.41 12.02 11.65
C THR A 23 -0.96 11.60 10.30
N ASP A 24 -2.18 11.05 10.27
CA ASP A 24 -2.87 10.66 9.03
C ASP A 24 -3.74 11.79 8.49
N CYS A 25 -3.94 12.87 9.25
CA CYS A 25 -4.90 13.91 8.92
C CYS A 25 -4.31 15.06 8.09
N ILE A 26 -5.17 15.68 7.30
CA ILE A 26 -4.89 17.00 6.71
C ILE A 26 -4.81 18.08 7.79
N SER A 27 -4.00 19.11 7.54
CA SER A 27 -3.79 20.24 8.47
C SER A 27 -4.25 21.59 7.93
N PHE A 28 -4.83 21.65 6.74
CA PHE A 28 -5.04 22.90 5.99
C PHE A 28 -6.48 23.45 6.00
N LEU A 29 -7.46 22.75 6.61
CA LEU A 29 -8.87 23.19 6.62
C LEU A 29 -9.25 24.13 7.78
N GLY A 30 -8.30 24.46 8.66
CA GLY A 30 -8.57 25.31 9.83
C GLY A 30 -9.20 24.57 11.01
N LYS A 31 -9.59 25.31 12.06
CA LYS A 31 -9.99 24.75 13.36
C LYS A 31 -11.46 24.34 13.45
N ASP A 32 -12.30 24.85 12.55
CA ASP A 32 -13.75 24.60 12.57
C ASP A 32 -14.15 23.29 11.88
N VAL A 33 -13.19 22.63 11.22
CA VAL A 33 -13.37 21.33 10.56
C VAL A 33 -12.64 20.26 11.37
N LYS A 34 -13.34 19.16 11.69
CA LYS A 34 -12.70 18.01 12.34
C LYS A 34 -11.59 17.47 11.40
N PRO A 35 -10.35 17.29 11.89
CA PRO A 35 -9.28 16.71 11.08
C PRO A 35 -9.72 15.38 10.47
N SER A 36 -9.37 15.15 9.20
CA SER A 36 -9.78 13.98 8.44
C SER A 36 -8.62 13.37 7.68
N LEU A 37 -8.71 12.08 7.42
CA LEU A 37 -7.73 11.29 6.68
C LEU A 37 -7.30 11.98 5.39
N ALA A 38 -6.00 12.15 5.21
CA ALA A 38 -5.42 12.71 4.00
C ALA A 38 -5.33 11.64 2.90
N SER A 39 -5.58 12.02 1.64
CA SER A 39 -5.37 11.15 0.47
C SER A 39 -4.00 10.46 0.44
N PRO A 40 -2.85 11.15 0.66
CA PRO A 40 -1.55 10.49 0.67
C PRO A 40 -1.41 9.45 1.80
N CYS A 41 -2.02 9.69 2.96
CA CYS A 41 -1.99 8.74 4.07
C CYS A 41 -2.86 7.51 3.77
N MET A 42 -4.05 7.71 3.17
CA MET A 42 -4.88 6.61 2.68
C MET A 42 -4.12 5.74 1.67
N ILE A 43 -3.46 6.36 0.68
CA ILE A 43 -2.63 5.67 -0.31
C ILE A 43 -1.50 4.91 0.38
N ALA A 44 -0.77 5.54 1.31
CA ALA A 44 0.33 4.87 2.02
C ALA A 44 -0.15 3.62 2.78
N HIS A 45 -1.33 3.67 3.40
CA HIS A 45 -1.91 2.52 4.08
C HIS A 45 -2.34 1.42 3.11
N MET A 46 -2.89 1.77 1.93
CA MET A 46 -3.15 0.81 0.84
C MET A 46 -1.85 0.16 0.36
N GLU A 47 -0.79 0.94 0.15
CA GLU A 47 0.51 0.46 -0.31
C GLU A 47 1.16 -0.55 0.64
N VAL A 48 1.14 -0.25 1.95
CA VAL A 48 1.65 -1.14 2.99
C VAL A 48 0.81 -2.42 3.05
N THR A 49 -0.52 -2.31 2.96
CA THR A 49 -1.42 -3.47 2.94
C THR A 49 -1.13 -4.39 1.74
N ALA A 50 -0.91 -3.82 0.55
CA ALA A 50 -0.55 -4.58 -0.65
C ALA A 50 0.83 -5.25 -0.52
N ARG A 51 1.84 -4.55 0.02
CA ARG A 51 3.16 -5.13 0.32
C ARG A 51 3.03 -6.31 1.27
N ASP A 52 2.35 -6.11 2.40
CA ASP A 52 2.24 -7.10 3.46
C ASP A 52 1.41 -8.31 3.03
N ALA A 53 0.45 -8.15 2.11
CA ALA A 53 -0.30 -9.25 1.52
C ALA A 53 0.59 -10.28 0.80
N VAL A 54 1.68 -9.82 0.18
CA VAL A 54 2.57 -10.68 -0.61
C VAL A 54 3.87 -11.03 0.09
N LEU A 55 4.24 -10.29 1.15
CA LEU A 55 5.49 -10.50 1.89
C LEU A 55 5.72 -11.96 2.34
N PRO A 56 4.73 -12.71 2.88
CA PRO A 56 4.92 -14.11 3.29
C PRO A 56 5.23 -15.08 2.13
N HIS A 57 5.05 -14.63 0.89
CA HIS A 57 5.28 -15.42 -0.32
C HIS A 57 6.62 -15.10 -0.98
N LEU A 58 7.34 -14.07 -0.52
CA LEU A 58 8.63 -13.69 -1.07
C LEU A 58 9.75 -14.57 -0.52
N ALA A 59 10.82 -14.73 -1.30
CA ALA A 59 12.03 -15.37 -0.82
C ALA A 59 12.76 -14.46 0.18
N GLU A 60 13.61 -15.05 1.02
CA GLU A 60 14.50 -14.29 1.89
C GLU A 60 15.35 -13.29 1.07
N GLY A 61 15.53 -12.08 1.59
CA GLY A 61 16.24 -11.00 0.90
C GLY A 61 15.42 -10.27 -0.18
N GLN A 62 14.15 -10.62 -0.38
CA GLN A 62 13.24 -9.92 -1.29
C GLN A 62 12.21 -9.05 -0.56
N ASP A 63 11.78 -7.98 -1.23
CA ASP A 63 10.63 -7.15 -0.84
C ASP A 63 9.95 -6.62 -2.12
N THR A 64 8.98 -5.71 -1.99
CA THR A 64 8.32 -5.06 -3.11
C THR A 64 8.36 -3.53 -3.02
N VAL A 65 8.49 -2.87 -4.17
CA VAL A 65 8.41 -1.41 -4.29
C VAL A 65 7.22 -1.04 -5.17
N GLY A 66 6.44 -0.03 -4.78
CA GLY A 66 5.33 0.48 -5.57
C GLY A 66 5.81 1.16 -6.85
N THR A 67 5.16 0.91 -7.98
CA THR A 67 5.52 1.48 -9.29
C THR A 67 4.40 2.25 -9.96
N HIS A 68 3.15 2.02 -9.54
CA HIS A 68 1.98 2.74 -10.05
C HIS A 68 0.89 2.77 -8.98
N VAL A 69 0.21 3.90 -8.85
CA VAL A 69 -0.96 4.09 -7.99
C VAL A 69 -2.00 4.90 -8.76
N ASP A 70 -3.22 4.39 -8.82
CA ASP A 70 -4.38 5.05 -9.41
C ASP A 70 -5.60 4.80 -8.50
N VAL A 71 -5.95 5.79 -7.69
CA VAL A 71 -7.03 5.67 -6.69
C VAL A 71 -7.92 6.91 -6.65
N SER A 72 -9.19 6.68 -6.37
CA SER A 72 -10.15 7.72 -6.03
C SER A 72 -10.33 7.81 -4.52
N HIS A 73 -10.32 9.02 -3.97
CA HIS A 73 -10.71 9.32 -2.58
C HIS A 73 -12.15 9.85 -2.60
N LEU A 74 -13.09 8.99 -2.21
CA LEU A 74 -14.53 9.12 -2.43
C LEU A 74 -15.26 9.79 -1.26
N GLY A 75 -14.73 9.68 -0.04
CA GLY A 75 -15.34 10.21 1.17
C GLY A 75 -14.29 10.61 2.20
N ALA A 76 -14.68 11.44 3.17
CA ALA A 76 -13.79 11.88 4.24
C ALA A 76 -14.01 11.03 5.50
N THR A 77 -12.94 10.45 6.04
CA THR A 77 -12.98 9.76 7.34
C THR A 77 -12.35 10.65 8.42
N PRO A 78 -13.07 10.97 9.52
CA PRO A 78 -12.56 11.85 10.55
C PRO A 78 -11.53 11.16 11.47
N LEU A 79 -10.72 11.98 12.14
CA LEU A 79 -9.82 11.54 13.22
C LEU A 79 -10.56 10.67 14.25
N GLY A 80 -9.94 9.53 14.60
CA GLY A 80 -10.44 8.58 15.57
C GLY A 80 -11.37 7.50 15.02
N ASP A 81 -11.81 7.59 13.76
CA ASP A 81 -12.60 6.52 13.14
C ASP A 81 -11.68 5.40 12.62
N GLU A 82 -12.23 4.18 12.54
CA GLU A 82 -11.54 3.01 11.98
C GLU A 82 -11.72 2.95 10.47
N VAL A 83 -10.62 2.67 9.76
CA VAL A 83 -10.63 2.34 8.33
C VAL A 83 -10.06 0.94 8.14
N THR A 84 -10.78 0.11 7.39
CA THR A 84 -10.31 -1.18 6.90
C THR A 84 -9.72 -0.99 5.50
N TYR A 85 -8.42 -1.22 5.39
CA TYR A 85 -7.69 -1.24 4.13
C TYR A 85 -7.59 -2.67 3.63
N LYS A 86 -7.97 -2.90 2.38
CA LYS A 86 -7.90 -4.21 1.72
C LYS A 86 -7.03 -4.11 0.48
N ALA A 87 -6.23 -5.14 0.23
CA ALA A 87 -5.51 -5.32 -1.02
C ALA A 87 -5.71 -6.74 -1.53
N VAL A 88 -6.06 -6.89 -2.81
CA VAL A 88 -6.27 -8.18 -3.47
C VAL A 88 -5.39 -8.27 -4.71
N VAL A 89 -4.57 -9.30 -4.83
CA VAL A 89 -3.76 -9.56 -6.04
C VAL A 89 -4.68 -9.89 -7.21
N THR A 90 -4.63 -9.10 -8.27
CA THR A 90 -5.42 -9.29 -9.50
C THR A 90 -4.61 -9.90 -10.63
N ALA A 91 -3.29 -9.67 -10.66
CA ALA A 91 -2.40 -10.26 -11.64
C ALA A 91 -0.97 -10.43 -11.11
N VAL A 92 -0.26 -11.44 -11.62
CA VAL A 92 1.17 -11.68 -11.39
C VAL A 92 1.85 -11.90 -12.73
N ASP A 93 2.69 -10.96 -13.16
CA ASP A 93 3.45 -11.02 -14.40
C ASP A 93 4.95 -10.92 -14.11
N GLY A 94 5.60 -12.08 -14.01
CA GLY A 94 6.99 -12.20 -13.62
C GLY A 94 7.25 -11.64 -12.22
N ARG A 95 7.77 -10.41 -12.15
CA ARG A 95 8.05 -9.68 -10.89
C ARG A 95 7.04 -8.58 -10.60
N LYS A 96 6.15 -8.26 -11.55
CA LYS A 96 5.09 -7.28 -11.37
C LYS A 96 3.89 -7.93 -10.73
N ILE A 97 3.32 -7.28 -9.73
CA ILE A 97 2.11 -7.71 -9.04
C ILE A 97 1.13 -6.54 -9.10
N SER A 98 -0.05 -6.80 -9.64
CA SER A 98 -1.15 -5.82 -9.70
C SER A 98 -2.17 -6.13 -8.61
N PHE A 99 -2.73 -5.09 -8.02
CA PHE A 99 -3.67 -5.16 -6.92
C PHE A 99 -4.88 -4.30 -7.18
N ASP A 100 -6.05 -4.78 -6.75
CA ASP A 100 -7.16 -3.91 -6.39
C ASP A 100 -7.01 -3.53 -4.91
N VAL A 101 -7.18 -2.25 -4.60
CA VAL A 101 -7.10 -1.71 -3.24
C VAL A 101 -8.38 -0.98 -2.87
N GLU A 102 -8.80 -1.12 -1.62
CA GLU A 102 -9.99 -0.49 -1.08
C GLU A 102 -9.75 -0.02 0.36
N ALA A 103 -10.37 1.11 0.72
CA ALA A 103 -10.46 1.63 2.07
C ALA A 103 -11.94 1.85 2.41
N VAL A 104 -12.40 1.23 3.48
CA VAL A 104 -13.80 1.28 3.95
C VAL A 104 -13.79 1.72 5.41
N ASP A 105 -14.55 2.75 5.73
CA ASP A 105 -14.76 3.16 7.12
C ASP A 105 -16.06 2.55 7.68
N SER A 106 -16.53 3.03 8.84
CA SER A 106 -17.76 2.51 9.46
C SER A 106 -19.05 2.76 8.65
N ARG A 107 -18.99 3.59 7.60
CA ARG A 107 -20.15 4.09 6.85
C ARG A 107 -20.11 3.68 5.39
N GLU A 108 -18.97 3.85 4.73
CA GLU A 108 -18.87 3.72 3.28
C GLU A 108 -17.46 3.41 2.78
N THR A 109 -17.35 3.06 1.50
CA THR A 109 -16.05 3.02 0.81
C THR A 109 -15.55 4.44 0.63
N VAL A 110 -14.46 4.77 1.33
CA VAL A 110 -13.84 6.10 1.29
C VAL A 110 -12.72 6.18 0.26
N GLY A 111 -12.18 5.07 -0.20
CA GLY A 111 -11.27 5.08 -1.33
C GLY A 111 -11.13 3.72 -2.00
N ARG A 112 -10.84 3.73 -3.30
CA ARG A 112 -10.59 2.51 -4.07
C ARG A 112 -9.80 2.78 -5.33
N GLY A 113 -9.14 1.75 -5.86
CA GLY A 113 -8.48 1.80 -7.15
C GLY A 113 -7.50 0.67 -7.37
N ALA A 114 -6.50 0.92 -8.23
CA ALA A 114 -5.47 -0.03 -8.60
C ALA A 114 -4.10 0.39 -8.04
N HIS A 115 -3.29 -0.62 -7.69
CA HIS A 115 -1.90 -0.44 -7.26
C HIS A 115 -1.01 -1.48 -7.93
N GLU A 116 0.21 -1.11 -8.33
CA GLU A 116 1.21 -2.05 -8.85
C GLU A 116 2.47 -2.03 -7.99
N ARG A 117 3.02 -3.21 -7.73
CA ARG A 117 4.29 -3.38 -7.03
C ARG A 117 5.22 -4.30 -7.81
N TYR A 118 6.52 -4.05 -7.70
CA TYR A 118 7.57 -4.88 -8.28
C TYR A 118 8.37 -5.60 -7.19
N VAL A 119 8.55 -6.91 -7.33
CA VAL A 119 9.46 -7.69 -6.47
C VAL A 119 10.91 -7.30 -6.79
N ILE A 120 11.65 -6.96 -5.73
CA ILE A 120 13.06 -6.59 -5.79
C ILE A 120 13.93 -7.51 -4.92
N ASP A 121 15.22 -7.54 -5.25
CA ASP A 121 16.26 -8.04 -4.35
C ASP A 121 16.83 -6.83 -3.58
N ILE A 122 16.78 -6.88 -2.25
CA ILE A 122 17.08 -5.73 -1.38
C ILE A 122 18.52 -5.27 -1.57
N GLU A 123 19.48 -6.21 -1.63
CA GLU A 123 20.89 -5.85 -1.79
C GLU A 123 21.17 -5.23 -3.15
N ARG A 124 20.61 -5.80 -4.22
CA ARG A 124 20.75 -5.26 -5.58
C ARG A 124 20.14 -3.87 -5.67
N PHE A 125 18.98 -3.65 -5.04
CA PHE A 125 18.34 -2.34 -4.99
C PHE A 125 19.23 -1.33 -4.27
N ALA A 126 19.75 -1.68 -3.09
CA ALA A 126 20.67 -0.84 -2.32
C ALA A 126 21.97 -0.52 -3.08
N ARG A 127 22.57 -1.49 -3.78
CA ARG A 127 23.73 -1.26 -4.66
C ARG A 127 23.39 -0.28 -5.79
N GLY A 128 22.18 -0.38 -6.35
CA GLY A 128 21.69 0.54 -7.38
C GLY A 128 21.58 1.98 -6.89
N LEU A 129 21.02 2.19 -5.68
CA LEU A 129 20.95 3.51 -5.05
C LEU A 129 22.35 4.09 -4.82
N LYS A 130 23.28 3.29 -4.27
CA LYS A 130 24.67 3.71 -4.05
C LYS A 130 25.35 4.15 -5.34
N LYS A 131 25.13 3.42 -6.45
CA LYS A 131 25.69 3.77 -7.76
C LYS A 131 25.10 5.07 -8.31
N LYS A 132 23.81 5.33 -8.09
CA LYS A 132 23.10 6.50 -8.62
C LYS A 132 23.38 7.78 -7.83
N PHE A 133 23.53 7.67 -6.51
CA PHE A 133 23.57 8.83 -5.61
C PHE A 133 24.85 8.93 -4.75
N GLY A 134 25.75 7.95 -4.79
CA GLY A 134 26.93 7.88 -3.92
C GLY A 134 26.67 7.13 -2.60
N GLN A 135 27.61 7.20 -1.65
CA GLN A 135 27.36 6.71 -0.28
C GLN A 135 26.38 7.66 0.43
N LEU A 136 25.28 7.09 0.94
CA LEU A 136 24.47 7.69 2.00
C LEU A 136 25.15 7.47 3.35
#